data_AF-A0A7S2LMI4-F1
#
_entry.id   AF-A0A7S2LMI4-F1
#
_cell.length_a   1.000
_cell.length_b   1.000
_cell.length_c   1.000
_cell.angle_alpha   90.00
_cell.angle_beta   90.00
_cell.angle_gamma   90.00
#
_symmetry.space_group_name_H-M   'P 1'
#
loop_
_entity.id
_entity.type
_entity.pdbx_description
1 polymer ?
#
loop_
_entity_poly.entity_id
_entity_poly.type
_entity_poly.pdbx_seq_one_letter_code
_entity_poly.pdbx_strand_id
1 'polypeptide(L)'
;ENRNEQETTTTTISSIDVGKCIQLAVVHDLAEAIVGDIAPADNVSKAEKARMEEEAIIRISNKLSAYREGSGDYLIRLFEEYEARESQEAIAVKDLDLLDMIIQADEYECEALTATNNSCDNAVTLDLQEFFDGTGIHRFQNKWIRDVAAEVHHQRSERMRVASNNTTTSTSTLPTSFVNAGNSSIAKGHVHESSSSLEHSLSMEDEHFVNQYCNNSGQDYGVVANIVSALRIKDAK
;
A
#
# COMPACT_ATOMS: atom_id res chain seq x y z
N GLU A 1 -51.11 24.27 -6.11
CA GLU A 1 -50.37 23.44 -5.14
C GLU A 1 -48.90 23.45 -5.52
N ASN A 2 -48.08 24.07 -4.68
CA ASN A 2 -46.63 24.04 -4.81
C ASN A 2 -46.13 22.68 -4.30
N ARG A 3 -45.41 21.93 -5.13
CA ARG A 3 -44.47 20.93 -4.64
C ARG A 3 -43.10 21.27 -5.20
N ASN A 4 -42.28 21.76 -4.29
CA ASN A 4 -40.84 21.88 -4.40
C ASN A 4 -40.26 20.51 -4.76
N GLU A 5 -39.77 20.37 -5.98
CA GLU A 5 -38.69 19.43 -6.26
C GLU A 5 -37.44 20.08 -5.69
N GLN A 6 -37.10 19.69 -4.46
CA GLN A 6 -35.77 19.91 -3.93
C GLN A 6 -34.81 19.12 -4.83
N GLU A 7 -34.16 19.85 -5.72
CA GLU A 7 -32.97 19.44 -6.43
C GLU A 7 -31.91 19.12 -5.36
N THR A 8 -31.88 17.86 -4.94
CA THR A 8 -30.74 17.28 -4.23
C THR A 8 -29.54 17.42 -5.14
N THR A 9 -28.77 18.49 -4.91
CA THR A 9 -27.40 18.64 -5.37
C THR A 9 -26.58 17.50 -4.76
N THR A 10 -26.67 16.32 -5.35
CA THR A 10 -25.67 15.28 -5.23
C THR A 10 -24.38 15.93 -5.69
N THR A 11 -23.50 16.26 -4.75
CA THR A 11 -22.14 16.71 -5.04
C THR A 11 -21.48 15.62 -5.86
N THR A 12 -21.57 15.74 -7.18
CA THR A 12 -20.95 14.82 -8.13
C THR A 12 -19.46 14.85 -7.84
N ILE A 13 -18.86 13.67 -7.73
CA ILE A 13 -17.42 13.45 -7.75
C ILE A 13 -16.83 14.43 -8.77
N SER A 14 -16.12 15.44 -8.27
CA SER A 14 -15.54 16.51 -9.07
C SER A 14 -14.75 15.89 -10.21
N SER A 15 -14.91 16.46 -11.41
CA SER A 15 -14.49 15.93 -12.72
C SER A 15 -12.99 15.63 -12.87
N ILE A 16 -12.48 14.63 -12.17
CA ILE A 16 -11.13 14.08 -12.35
C ILE A 16 -11.19 13.04 -13.47
N ASP A 17 -10.33 13.19 -14.48
CA ASP A 17 -10.16 12.15 -15.49
C ASP A 17 -9.31 11.00 -14.91
N VAL A 18 -10.00 9.92 -14.55
CA VAL A 18 -9.36 8.69 -14.02
C VAL A 18 -8.39 8.07 -15.03
N GLY A 19 -8.72 8.11 -16.33
CA GLY A 19 -7.85 7.58 -17.37
C GLY A 19 -6.53 8.33 -17.46
N LYS A 20 -6.58 9.65 -17.27
CA LYS A 20 -5.37 10.48 -17.17
C LYS A 20 -4.60 10.24 -15.85
N CYS A 21 -5.30 10.09 -14.73
CA CYS A 21 -4.67 9.74 -13.45
C CYS A 21 -3.85 8.44 -13.54
N ILE A 22 -4.41 7.40 -14.16
CA ILE A 22 -3.70 6.13 -14.38
C ILE A 22 -2.43 6.34 -15.19
N GLN A 23 -2.49 7.18 -16.24
CA GLN A 23 -1.32 7.45 -17.08
C GLN A 23 -0.23 8.20 -16.30
N LEU A 24 -0.60 9.21 -15.50
CA LEU A 24 0.33 9.92 -14.63
C LEU A 24 0.95 8.99 -13.59
N ALA A 25 0.14 8.14 -12.96
CA ALA A 25 0.60 7.15 -11.97
C ALA A 25 1.59 6.15 -12.57
N VAL A 26 1.41 5.72 -13.82
CA VAL A 26 2.35 4.82 -14.50
C VAL A 26 3.68 5.53 -14.84
N VAL A 27 3.64 6.85 -15.08
CA VAL A 27 4.80 7.60 -15.60
C VAL A 27 5.64 8.23 -14.49
N HIS A 28 5.07 8.55 -13.33
CA HIS A 28 5.74 9.41 -12.35
C HIS A 28 7.12 8.93 -11.91
N ASP A 29 7.25 7.65 -11.53
CA ASP A 29 8.51 7.04 -11.09
C ASP A 29 9.24 6.30 -12.22
N LEU A 30 8.83 6.50 -13.48
CA LEU A 30 9.45 5.80 -14.61
C LEU A 30 10.94 6.13 -14.77
N ALA A 31 11.36 7.31 -14.32
CA ALA A 31 12.76 7.74 -14.29
C ALA A 31 13.65 6.85 -13.40
N GLU A 32 13.08 6.29 -12.32
CA GLU A 32 13.78 5.46 -11.33
C GLU A 32 14.30 4.16 -11.93
N ALA A 33 13.74 3.71 -13.05
CA ALA A 33 14.26 2.57 -13.80
C ALA A 33 15.70 2.78 -14.31
N ILE A 34 16.16 4.04 -14.41
CA ILE A 34 17.52 4.40 -14.80
C ILE A 34 18.28 5.05 -13.64
N VAL A 35 17.63 5.95 -12.91
CA VAL A 35 18.25 6.74 -11.84
C VAL A 35 18.39 5.94 -10.53
N GLY A 36 17.52 4.96 -10.32
CA GLY A 36 17.25 4.36 -9.01
C GLY A 36 16.27 5.22 -8.20
N ASP A 37 15.66 4.61 -7.19
CA ASP A 37 14.87 5.31 -6.17
C ASP A 37 15.83 6.09 -5.26
N ILE A 38 15.84 7.42 -5.42
CA ILE A 38 16.69 8.33 -4.62
C ILE A 38 15.92 8.75 -3.38
N ALA A 39 16.31 8.19 -2.24
CA ALA A 39 15.72 8.51 -0.95
C ALA A 39 16.38 9.76 -0.32
N PRO A 40 15.73 10.41 0.66
CA PRO A 40 16.31 11.54 1.39
C PRO A 40 17.68 11.24 2.01
N ALA A 41 17.94 9.98 2.38
CA ALA A 41 19.21 9.52 2.95
C ALA A 41 20.39 9.58 1.97
N ASP A 42 20.14 9.61 0.66
CA ASP A 42 21.18 9.66 -0.38
C ASP A 42 21.83 11.04 -0.53
N ASN A 43 21.31 12.06 0.17
CA ASN A 43 21.85 13.43 0.21
C ASN A 43 22.02 14.09 -1.17
N VAL A 44 21.22 13.69 -2.16
CA VAL A 44 21.17 14.32 -3.48
C VAL A 44 20.30 15.57 -3.40
N SER A 45 20.79 16.69 -3.96
CA SER A 45 20.00 17.93 -4.01
C SER A 45 18.77 17.77 -4.92
N LYS A 46 17.67 18.46 -4.61
CA LYS A 46 16.46 18.43 -5.45
C LYS A 46 16.72 18.79 -6.92
N ALA A 47 17.59 19.78 -7.16
CA ALA A 47 17.93 20.20 -8.52
C ALA A 47 18.70 19.11 -9.29
N GLU A 48 19.61 18.41 -8.61
CA GLU A 48 20.35 17.32 -9.24
C GLU A 48 19.48 16.08 -9.45
N LYS A 49 18.61 15.74 -8.49
CA LYS A 49 17.59 14.69 -8.67
C LYS A 49 16.73 14.98 -9.90
N ALA A 50 16.16 16.19 -9.99
CA ALA A 50 15.33 16.59 -11.13
C ALA A 50 16.10 16.52 -12.46
N ARG A 51 17.35 16.98 -12.51
CA ARG A 51 18.21 16.88 -13.71
C ARG A 51 18.41 15.43 -14.14
N MET A 52 18.73 14.53 -13.20
CA MET A 52 18.94 13.11 -13.50
C MET A 52 17.66 12.44 -13.99
N GLU A 53 16.52 12.76 -13.38
CA GLU A 53 15.22 12.22 -13.76
C GLU A 53 14.76 12.71 -15.13
N GLU A 54 14.96 14.00 -15.43
CA GLU A 54 14.70 14.58 -16.74
C GLU A 54 15.54 13.89 -17.83
N GLU A 55 16.84 13.70 -17.59
CA GLU A 55 17.73 13.00 -18.53
C GLU A 55 17.31 11.54 -18.75
N ALA A 56 16.86 10.85 -17.69
CA ALA A 56 16.35 9.50 -17.78
C ALA A 56 15.06 9.43 -18.61
N ILE A 57 14.09 10.32 -18.35
CA ILE A 57 12.83 10.37 -19.09
C ILE A 57 13.08 10.71 -20.56
N ILE A 58 13.99 11.63 -20.89
CA ILE A 58 14.36 11.91 -22.29
C ILE A 58 14.92 10.65 -22.96
N ARG A 59 15.78 9.89 -22.28
CA ARG A 59 16.35 8.64 -22.81
C ARG A 59 15.27 7.58 -23.04
N ILE A 60 14.32 7.43 -22.12
CA ILE A 60 13.18 6.51 -22.27
C ILE A 60 12.27 6.95 -23.43
N SER A 61 11.97 8.25 -23.51
CA SER A 61 11.13 8.86 -24.54
C SER A 61 11.69 8.70 -25.95
N ASN A 62 13.01 8.85 -26.10
CA ASN A 62 13.70 8.60 -27.38
C ASN A 62 13.54 7.14 -27.85
N LYS A 63 13.62 6.18 -26.92
CA LYS A 63 13.39 4.77 -27.23
C LYS A 63 11.94 4.53 -27.64
N LEU A 64 10.98 5.10 -26.92
CA LEU A 64 9.56 4.90 -27.21
C LEU A 64 9.17 5.49 -28.57
N SER A 65 9.73 6.66 -28.91
CA SER A 65 9.51 7.32 -30.20
C SER A 65 9.97 6.50 -31.40
N ALA A 66 10.96 5.62 -31.22
CA ALA A 66 11.40 4.69 -32.26
C ALA A 66 10.35 3.60 -32.57
N TYR A 67 9.43 3.31 -31.65
CA TYR A 67 8.36 2.33 -31.82
C TYR A 67 7.04 2.97 -32.27
N ARG A 68 6.72 4.17 -31.78
CA ARG A 68 5.49 4.89 -32.11
C ARG A 68 5.74 6.40 -32.16
N GLU A 69 5.49 7.01 -33.30
CA GLU A 69 5.61 8.46 -33.46
C GLU A 69 4.75 9.24 -32.44
N GLY A 70 5.30 10.32 -31.89
CA GLY A 70 4.65 11.18 -30.89
C GLY A 70 4.48 10.59 -29.49
N SER A 71 4.89 9.33 -29.26
CA SER A 71 4.77 8.70 -27.94
C SER A 71 5.78 9.24 -26.92
N GLY A 72 7.01 9.56 -27.33
CA GLY A 72 8.01 10.18 -26.45
C GLY A 72 7.57 11.57 -25.99
N ASP A 73 7.11 12.42 -26.90
CA ASP A 73 6.60 13.75 -26.55
C ASP A 73 5.38 13.70 -25.62
N TYR A 74 4.57 12.64 -25.74
CA TYR A 74 3.45 12.42 -24.82
C TYR A 74 3.94 11.99 -23.43
N LEU A 75 4.94 11.11 -23.37
CA LEU A 75 5.56 10.68 -22.12
C LEU A 75 6.20 11.84 -21.36
N ILE A 76 6.98 12.67 -22.05
CA ILE A 76 7.62 13.87 -21.48
C ILE A 76 6.56 14.80 -20.90
N ARG A 77 5.48 15.07 -21.65
CA ARG A 77 4.40 15.94 -21.18
C ARG A 77 3.71 15.41 -19.91
N LEU A 78 3.47 14.10 -19.82
CA LEU A 78 2.88 13.52 -18.61
C LEU A 78 3.82 13.64 -17.40
N PHE A 79 5.12 13.40 -17.61
CA PHE A 79 6.13 13.53 -16.56
C PHE A 79 6.24 14.99 -16.06
N GLU A 80 6.36 15.95 -16.97
CA GLU A 80 6.42 17.38 -16.64
C GLU A 80 5.14 17.86 -15.93
N GLU A 81 3.96 17.42 -16.38
CA GLU A 81 2.68 17.77 -15.75
C GLU A 81 2.60 17.26 -14.31
N TYR A 82 3.07 16.02 -14.07
CA TYR A 82 3.14 15.43 -12.73
C TYR A 82 4.09 16.20 -11.82
N GLU A 83 5.32 16.45 -12.27
CA GLU A 83 6.35 17.16 -11.50
C GLU A 83 5.93 18.61 -11.17
N ALA A 84 5.28 19.29 -12.11
CA ALA A 84 4.77 20.64 -11.92
C ALA A 84 3.48 20.71 -11.07
N ARG A 85 2.79 19.58 -10.85
CA ARG A 85 1.44 19.53 -10.26
C ARG A 85 0.45 20.48 -10.93
N GLU A 86 0.50 20.54 -12.27
CA GLU A 86 -0.22 21.58 -13.03
C GLU A 86 -1.73 21.32 -13.13
N SER A 87 -2.15 20.05 -13.12
CA SER A 87 -3.55 19.64 -13.27
C SER A 87 -4.15 19.08 -11.98
N GLN A 88 -5.48 18.98 -11.92
CA GLN A 88 -6.18 18.33 -10.81
C GLN A 88 -5.83 16.84 -10.72
N GLU A 89 -5.61 16.19 -11.87
CA GLU A 89 -5.15 14.81 -11.96
C GLU A 89 -3.73 14.66 -11.42
N ALA A 90 -2.78 15.52 -11.81
CA ALA A 90 -1.40 15.50 -11.31
C ALA A 90 -1.34 15.73 -9.80
N ILE A 91 -2.12 16.70 -9.29
CA ILE A 91 -2.27 16.93 -7.86
C ILE A 91 -2.83 15.69 -7.16
N ALA A 92 -3.89 15.09 -7.70
CA ALA A 92 -4.50 13.91 -7.12
C ALA A 92 -3.53 12.71 -7.10
N VAL A 93 -2.82 12.44 -8.20
CA VAL A 93 -1.86 11.33 -8.26
C VAL A 93 -0.67 11.57 -7.33
N LYS A 94 -0.17 12.80 -7.21
CA LYS A 94 0.91 13.10 -6.26
C LYS A 94 0.46 12.96 -4.81
N ASP A 95 -0.78 13.30 -4.51
CA ASP A 95 -1.35 13.09 -3.18
C ASP A 95 -1.61 11.60 -2.91
N LEU A 96 -1.97 10.81 -3.92
CA LEU A 96 -2.11 9.35 -3.82
C LEU A 96 -0.75 8.67 -3.57
N ASP A 97 0.32 9.11 -4.25
CA ASP A 97 1.71 8.67 -4.02
C ASP A 97 2.11 8.87 -2.53
N LEU A 98 1.86 10.07 -1.98
CA LEU A 98 2.11 10.33 -0.55
C LEU A 98 1.22 9.50 0.39
N LEU A 99 -0.03 9.22 -0.01
CA LEU A 99 -0.95 8.42 0.79
C LEU A 99 -0.51 6.95 0.82
N ASP A 100 -0.11 6.40 -0.33
CA ASP A 100 0.38 5.03 -0.46
C ASP A 100 1.61 4.82 0.44
N MET A 101 2.55 5.77 0.44
CA MET A 101 3.73 5.72 1.30
C MET A 101 3.39 5.62 2.80
N ILE A 102 2.41 6.38 3.31
CA ILE A 102 2.05 6.31 4.73
C ILE A 102 1.20 5.09 5.09
N ILE A 103 0.41 4.56 4.15
CA ILE A 103 -0.32 3.32 4.35
C ILE A 103 0.68 2.16 4.46
N GLN A 104 1.65 2.09 3.56
CA GLN A 104 2.70 1.06 3.62
C GLN A 104 3.54 1.16 4.90
N ALA A 105 3.90 2.37 5.34
CA ALA A 105 4.60 2.56 6.61
C ALA A 105 3.79 2.04 7.80
N ASP A 106 2.48 2.34 7.85
CA ASP A 106 1.59 1.87 8.91
C ASP A 106 1.42 0.33 8.90
N GLU A 107 1.33 -0.27 7.71
CA GLU A 107 1.24 -1.71 7.53
C GLU A 107 2.50 -2.42 8.03
N TYR A 108 3.70 -1.92 7.69
CA TYR A 108 4.96 -2.48 8.17
C TYR A 108 5.11 -2.39 9.70
N GLU A 109 4.67 -1.29 10.31
CA GLU A 109 4.64 -1.18 11.78
C GLU A 109 3.68 -2.22 12.39
N CYS A 110 2.50 -2.41 11.81
CA CYS A 110 1.52 -3.39 12.28
C CYS A 110 2.00 -4.85 12.14
N GLU A 111 2.67 -5.17 11.03
CA GLU A 111 3.27 -6.49 10.80
C GLU A 111 4.39 -6.78 11.81
N ALA A 112 5.27 -5.82 12.06
CA ALA A 112 6.34 -5.94 13.05
C ALA A 112 5.79 -6.17 14.47
N LEU A 113 4.71 -5.48 14.84
CA LEU A 113 4.01 -5.68 16.11
C LEU A 113 3.39 -7.08 16.21
N THR A 114 2.81 -7.59 15.12
CA THR A 114 2.20 -8.93 15.10
C THR A 114 3.25 -10.03 15.21
N ALA A 115 4.38 -9.88 14.52
CA ALA A 115 5.50 -10.82 14.60
C ALA A 115 6.12 -10.88 16.00
N THR A 116 6.25 -9.74 16.68
CA THR A 116 6.85 -9.66 18.01
C THR A 116 5.94 -10.17 19.13
N ASN A 117 4.62 -10.04 19.01
CA ASN A 117 3.68 -10.68 19.94
C ASN A 117 3.77 -12.23 19.93
N ASN A 118 4.41 -12.81 18.90
CA ASN A 118 4.61 -14.25 18.74
C ASN A 118 6.04 -14.72 19.10
N SER A 119 6.96 -13.83 19.48
CA SER A 119 8.36 -14.18 19.80
C SER A 119 8.76 -13.75 21.23
N CYS A 120 9.56 -14.57 21.92
CA CYS A 120 9.91 -14.37 23.34
C CYS A 120 11.16 -13.50 23.58
N ASP A 121 11.71 -12.88 22.54
CA ASP A 121 12.92 -12.06 22.61
C ASP A 121 12.62 -10.62 22.21
N ASN A 122 12.90 -9.68 23.14
CA ASN A 122 12.91 -8.21 23.00
C ASN A 122 12.26 -7.67 21.71
N ALA A 123 10.95 -7.42 21.76
CA ALA A 123 10.19 -6.79 20.68
C ALA A 123 10.84 -5.45 20.27
N VAL A 124 11.57 -5.46 19.16
CA VAL A 124 11.98 -4.22 18.50
C VAL A 124 10.74 -3.72 17.78
N THR A 125 10.14 -2.64 18.30
CA THR A 125 9.09 -1.92 17.59
C THR A 125 9.73 -1.22 16.41
N LEU A 126 9.39 -1.64 15.20
CA LEU A 126 9.69 -0.86 14.01
C LEU A 126 8.97 0.48 14.16
N ASP A 127 9.73 1.57 14.09
CA ASP A 127 9.22 2.94 14.21
C ASP A 127 9.54 3.68 12.92
N LEU A 128 8.50 3.97 12.15
CA LEU A 128 8.56 4.66 10.87
C LEU A 128 7.99 6.09 10.99
N GLN A 129 8.07 6.70 12.18
CA GLN A 129 7.59 8.07 12.44
C GLN A 129 8.08 9.10 11.41
N GLU A 130 9.31 8.95 10.90
CA GLU A 130 9.86 9.87 9.90
C GLU A 130 9.01 9.96 8.62
N PHE A 131 8.36 8.86 8.22
CA PHE A 131 7.47 8.83 7.06
C PHE A 131 6.23 9.69 7.31
N PHE A 132 5.68 9.67 8.53
CA PHE A 132 4.52 10.47 8.93
C PHE A 132 4.87 11.95 9.13
N ASP A 133 6.02 12.25 9.74
CA ASP A 133 6.53 13.61 9.89
C ASP A 133 6.78 14.26 8.51
N GLY A 134 7.35 13.47 7.61
CA GLY A 134 7.58 13.81 6.20
C GLY A 134 6.30 13.95 5.38
N THR A 135 5.12 13.58 5.89
CA THR A 135 3.84 13.59 5.15
C THR A 135 2.67 14.11 5.98
N GLY A 136 2.91 15.14 6.79
CA GLY A 136 1.82 15.78 7.53
C GLY A 136 0.67 16.23 6.61
N ILE A 137 -0.55 16.26 7.15
CA ILE A 137 -1.81 16.52 6.43
C ILE A 137 -1.80 17.77 5.53
N HIS A 138 -0.97 18.77 5.85
CA HIS A 138 -0.77 19.98 5.06
C HIS A 138 -0.13 19.74 3.67
N ARG A 139 0.47 18.57 3.44
CA ARG A 139 1.11 18.17 2.19
C ARG A 139 0.13 17.79 1.10
N PHE A 140 -1.06 17.33 1.49
CA PHE A 140 -2.14 16.89 0.61
C PHE A 140 -2.98 18.10 0.19
N GLN A 141 -3.10 18.33 -1.11
CA GLN A 141 -3.85 19.46 -1.67
C GLN A 141 -5.30 19.06 -1.99
N ASN A 142 -5.49 17.86 -2.50
CA ASN A 142 -6.79 17.29 -2.79
C ASN A 142 -7.54 16.98 -1.49
N LYS A 143 -8.76 17.53 -1.38
CA LYS A 143 -9.55 17.43 -0.15
C LYS A 143 -9.86 15.99 0.26
N TRP A 144 -10.32 15.14 -0.65
CA TRP A 144 -10.78 13.80 -0.27
C TRP A 144 -9.60 12.89 0.07
N ILE A 145 -8.47 13.01 -0.64
CA ILE A 145 -7.25 12.26 -0.31
C ILE A 145 -6.70 12.71 1.05
N ARG A 146 -6.71 14.02 1.31
CA ARG A 146 -6.31 14.59 2.60
C ARG A 146 -7.17 14.07 3.76
N ASP A 147 -8.48 13.96 3.56
CA ASP A 147 -9.40 13.45 4.58
C ASP A 147 -9.09 11.96 4.90
N VAL A 148 -8.73 11.15 3.88
CA VAL A 148 -8.27 9.77 4.08
C VAL A 148 -6.91 9.73 4.80
N ALA A 149 -5.95 10.55 4.39
CA ALA A 149 -4.65 10.64 5.06
C ALA A 149 -4.79 11.05 6.53
N ALA A 150 -5.72 11.96 6.85
CA ALA A 150 -6.01 12.35 8.23
C ALA A 150 -6.51 11.18 9.08
N GLU A 151 -7.31 10.30 8.50
CA GLU A 151 -7.78 9.09 9.17
C GLU A 151 -6.63 8.09 9.40
N VAL A 152 -5.74 7.89 8.43
CA VAL A 152 -4.54 7.03 8.60
C VAL A 152 -3.66 7.53 9.76
N HIS A 153 -3.35 8.83 9.79
CA HIS A 153 -2.61 9.46 10.88
C HIS A 153 -3.31 9.29 12.23
N HIS A 154 -4.64 9.41 12.27
CA HIS A 154 -5.42 9.25 13.49
C HIS A 154 -5.36 7.81 14.02
N GLN A 155 -5.60 6.81 13.16
CA GLN A 155 -5.57 5.40 13.55
C GLN A 155 -4.20 4.97 14.08
N ARG A 156 -3.12 5.39 13.40
CA ARG A 156 -1.76 5.14 13.87
C ARG A 156 -1.51 5.77 15.23
N SER A 157 -1.90 7.03 15.41
CA SER A 157 -1.73 7.75 16.68
C SER A 157 -2.42 7.03 17.84
N GLU A 158 -3.64 6.53 17.62
CA GLU A 158 -4.36 5.75 18.64
C GLU A 158 -3.67 4.42 18.94
N ARG A 159 -3.17 3.70 17.93
CA ARG A 159 -2.37 2.48 18.14
C ARG A 159 -1.13 2.75 18.99
N MET A 160 -0.36 3.78 18.65
CA MET A 160 0.86 4.16 19.37
C MET A 160 0.56 4.60 20.81
N ARG A 161 -0.56 5.27 21.04
CA ARG A 161 -1.04 5.64 22.38
C ARG A 161 -1.37 4.42 23.24
N VAL A 162 -2.07 3.44 22.67
CA VAL A 162 -2.41 2.18 23.37
C VAL A 162 -1.16 1.38 23.72
N ALA A 163 -0.23 1.23 22.77
CA ALA A 163 1.05 0.55 23.00
C ALA A 163 1.85 1.19 24.15
N SER A 164 1.94 2.52 24.18
CA SER A 164 2.65 3.26 25.22
C SER A 164 2.04 3.09 26.62
N ASN A 165 0.71 3.04 26.72
CA ASN A 165 0.00 2.84 27.98
C ASN A 165 0.18 1.41 28.54
N ASN A 166 0.25 0.41 27.67
CA ASN A 166 0.48 -0.99 28.06
C ASN A 166 1.90 -1.21 28.58
N THR A 167 2.90 -0.54 27.99
CA THR A 167 4.29 -0.57 28.48
C THR A 167 4.43 0.05 29.88
N THR A 168 3.70 1.13 30.15
CA THR A 168 3.74 1.83 31.46
C THR A 168 3.11 1.02 32.59
N THR A 169 2.06 0.23 32.30
CA THR A 169 1.35 -0.57 33.31
C THR A 169 2.12 -1.85 33.71
N SER A 170 3.03 -2.33 32.85
CA SER A 170 3.75 -3.60 33.05
C SER A 170 4.99 -3.50 33.95
N THR A 171 5.36 -2.31 34.45
CA THR A 171 6.55 -2.10 35.31
C THR A 171 6.25 -2.06 36.81
N SER A 172 5.00 -2.25 37.25
CA SER A 172 4.62 -2.15 38.66
C SER A 172 3.82 -3.37 39.14
N THR A 173 4.50 -4.49 39.42
CA THR A 173 4.39 -5.35 40.61
C THR A 173 4.94 -6.75 40.32
N LEU A 174 6.13 -7.04 40.85
CA LEU A 174 6.53 -8.42 41.13
C LEU A 174 6.03 -8.81 42.52
N PRO A 175 5.28 -9.91 42.67
CA PRO A 175 5.33 -10.72 43.85
C PRO A 175 6.10 -12.01 43.56
N THR A 176 7.11 -12.23 44.39
CA THR A 176 7.93 -13.42 44.52
C THR A 176 7.09 -14.66 44.84
N SER A 177 7.58 -15.83 44.38
CA SER A 177 7.26 -17.21 44.77
C SER A 177 6.14 -17.96 44.00
N PHE A 178 6.51 -19.01 43.25
CA PHE A 178 6.46 -20.41 43.71
C PHE A 178 7.07 -21.37 42.68
N VAL A 179 7.53 -22.52 43.17
CA VAL A 179 8.45 -23.47 42.54
C VAL A 179 7.71 -24.76 42.10
N ASN A 180 8.18 -25.34 40.99
CA ASN A 180 8.22 -26.77 40.59
C ASN A 180 7.04 -27.57 39.98
N ALA A 181 7.52 -28.56 39.20
CA ALA A 181 6.93 -29.83 38.71
C ALA A 181 6.16 -29.74 37.39
N GLY A 182 6.36 -30.59 36.37
CA GLY A 182 7.23 -31.75 36.13
C GLY A 182 6.76 -32.48 34.85
N ASN A 183 7.71 -33.08 34.12
CA ASN A 183 7.65 -34.09 33.03
C ASN A 183 6.31 -34.54 32.40
N SER A 184 6.28 -34.72 31.05
CA SER A 184 6.24 -36.04 30.37
C SER A 184 5.80 -36.01 28.89
N SER A 185 6.74 -36.35 27.99
CA SER A 185 6.72 -37.36 26.90
C SER A 185 5.55 -37.60 25.91
N ILE A 186 5.94 -37.56 24.61
CA ILE A 186 5.76 -38.56 23.50
C ILE A 186 4.40 -38.71 22.79
N ALA A 187 4.38 -38.51 21.45
CA ALA A 187 4.17 -39.59 20.44
C ALA A 187 4.19 -39.10 18.97
N LYS A 188 4.77 -39.93 18.10
CA LYS A 188 4.86 -39.85 16.62
C LYS A 188 3.69 -40.59 15.95
N GLY A 189 3.36 -40.22 14.70
CA GLY A 189 2.72 -41.09 13.70
C GLY A 189 2.53 -40.35 12.37
N HIS A 190 3.38 -40.56 11.36
CA HIS A 190 3.39 -41.59 10.29
C HIS A 190 2.68 -41.14 8.99
N VAL A 191 3.43 -41.28 7.90
CA VAL A 191 3.19 -40.80 6.53
C VAL A 191 2.37 -41.83 5.75
N HIS A 192 1.52 -41.37 4.83
CA HIS A 192 1.10 -42.16 3.67
C HIS A 192 0.96 -41.26 2.44
N GLU A 193 1.85 -41.44 1.46
CA GLU A 193 1.73 -40.86 0.11
C GLU A 193 0.73 -41.68 -0.72
N SER A 194 -0.05 -41.01 -1.56
CA SER A 194 -0.67 -41.54 -2.77
C SER A 194 -0.97 -40.39 -3.74
N SER A 195 -0.55 -40.58 -4.99
CA SER A 195 -0.56 -39.62 -6.10
C SER A 195 -1.94 -39.47 -6.76
N SER A 196 -2.41 -38.24 -7.02
CA SER A 196 -3.16 -37.86 -8.24
C SER A 196 -3.47 -36.35 -8.30
N SER A 197 -3.18 -35.73 -9.44
CA SER A 197 -3.79 -34.49 -9.99
C SER A 197 -3.79 -33.23 -9.10
N LEU A 198 -2.98 -32.22 -9.44
CA LEU A 198 -3.08 -30.88 -8.82
C LEU A 198 -4.40 -30.19 -9.22
N GLU A 199 -5.47 -30.46 -8.47
CA GLU A 199 -6.54 -29.49 -8.26
C GLU A 199 -6.20 -28.76 -6.95
N HIS A 200 -5.72 -27.52 -7.07
CA HIS A 200 -5.56 -26.66 -5.91
C HIS A 200 -6.95 -26.24 -5.43
N SER A 201 -7.48 -26.93 -4.41
CA SER A 201 -8.74 -26.55 -3.78
C SER A 201 -8.56 -25.25 -3.02
N LEU A 202 -9.35 -24.23 -3.37
CA LEU A 202 -9.45 -23.00 -2.61
C LEU A 202 -9.98 -23.28 -1.19
N SER A 203 -9.66 -22.40 -0.23
CA SER A 203 -10.30 -22.46 1.09
C SER A 203 -11.78 -22.11 0.96
N MET A 204 -12.62 -22.52 1.92
CA MET A 204 -14.05 -22.20 1.90
C MET A 204 -14.30 -20.68 1.89
N GLU A 205 -13.41 -19.89 2.50
CA GLU A 205 -13.48 -18.43 2.51
C GLU A 205 -13.11 -17.85 1.13
N ASP A 206 -12.06 -18.37 0.50
CA ASP A 206 -11.66 -17.94 -0.84
C ASP A 206 -12.69 -18.35 -1.90
N GLU A 207 -13.31 -19.53 -1.79
CA GLU A 207 -14.42 -19.93 -2.66
C GLU A 207 -15.60 -18.98 -2.52
N HIS A 208 -15.94 -18.57 -1.30
CA HIS A 208 -17.01 -17.61 -1.07
C HIS A 208 -16.70 -16.25 -1.72
N PHE A 209 -15.48 -15.76 -1.54
CA PHE A 209 -15.00 -14.53 -2.16
C PHE A 209 -15.05 -14.59 -3.69
N VAL A 210 -14.48 -15.64 -4.29
CA VAL A 210 -14.44 -15.80 -5.76
C VAL A 210 -15.85 -15.85 -6.33
N ASN A 211 -16.76 -16.59 -5.70
CA ASN A 211 -18.16 -16.66 -6.12
C ASN A 211 -18.85 -15.29 -6.05
N GLN A 212 -18.69 -14.55 -4.94
CA GLN A 212 -19.28 -13.23 -4.78
C GLN A 212 -18.73 -12.23 -5.80
N TYR A 213 -17.42 -12.26 -6.04
CA TYR A 213 -16.77 -11.39 -7.00
C TYR A 213 -17.21 -11.68 -8.44
N CYS A 214 -17.26 -12.95 -8.85
CA CYS A 214 -17.69 -13.33 -10.21
C CYS A 214 -19.16 -12.95 -10.46
N ASN A 215 -20.04 -13.13 -9.46
CA ASN A 215 -21.44 -12.73 -9.56
C ASN A 215 -21.62 -11.20 -9.73
N ASN A 216 -20.79 -10.40 -9.09
CA ASN A 216 -20.88 -8.93 -9.16
C ASN A 216 -20.19 -8.35 -10.41
N SER A 217 -19.12 -9.00 -10.89
CA SER A 217 -18.28 -8.49 -11.99
C SER A 217 -18.55 -9.13 -13.35
N GLY A 218 -19.24 -10.28 -13.38
CA GLY A 218 -19.45 -11.08 -14.59
C GLY A 218 -18.21 -11.78 -15.13
N GLN A 219 -17.12 -11.84 -14.35
CA GLN A 219 -15.87 -12.49 -14.73
C GLN A 219 -15.95 -14.01 -14.57
N ASP A 220 -15.11 -14.73 -15.32
CA ASP A 220 -15.07 -16.20 -15.29
C ASP A 220 -14.49 -16.73 -13.97
N TYR A 221 -15.22 -17.67 -13.36
CA TYR A 221 -14.85 -18.27 -12.08
C TYR A 221 -13.47 -18.94 -12.13
N GLY A 222 -13.16 -19.67 -13.20
CA GLY A 222 -11.89 -20.39 -13.33
C GLY A 222 -10.69 -19.44 -13.38
N VAL A 223 -10.83 -18.31 -14.07
CA VAL A 223 -9.77 -17.28 -14.12
C VAL A 223 -9.55 -16.66 -12.75
N VAL A 224 -10.61 -16.23 -12.06
CA VAL A 224 -10.51 -15.57 -10.75
C VAL A 224 -10.03 -16.57 -9.69
N ALA A 225 -10.51 -17.81 -9.70
CA ALA A 225 -10.08 -18.86 -8.79
C ALA A 225 -8.58 -19.18 -8.91
N ASN A 226 -8.07 -19.25 -10.15
CA ASN A 226 -6.64 -19.50 -10.38
C ASN A 226 -5.76 -18.34 -9.88
N ILE A 227 -6.20 -17.10 -10.08
CA ILE A 227 -5.49 -15.91 -9.57
C ILE A 227 -5.46 -15.93 -8.04
N VAL A 228 -6.62 -16.12 -7.39
CA VAL A 228 -6.72 -16.15 -5.93
C VAL A 228 -5.87 -17.29 -5.35
N SER A 229 -5.94 -18.48 -5.95
CA SER A 229 -5.13 -19.62 -5.55
C SER A 229 -3.62 -19.34 -5.68
N ALA A 230 -3.18 -18.73 -6.78
CA ALA A 230 -1.77 -18.38 -6.99
C ALA A 230 -1.25 -17.34 -5.99
N LEU A 231 -2.10 -16.37 -5.60
CA LEU A 231 -1.74 -15.37 -4.59
C LEU A 231 -1.58 -16.02 -3.21
N ARG A 232 -2.48 -16.91 -2.81
CA ARG A 232 -2.42 -17.60 -1.51
C ARG A 232 -1.27 -18.61 -1.38
N ILE A 233 -0.81 -19.20 -2.48
CA ILE A 233 0.39 -20.05 -2.49
C ILE A 233 1.65 -19.23 -2.20
N LYS A 234 1.65 -17.94 -2.52
CA LYS A 234 2.79 -17.04 -2.30
C LYS A 234 2.95 -16.65 -0.83
N ASP A 235 1.85 -16.60 -0.08
CA ASP A 235 1.82 -16.32 1.36
C ASP A 235 2.21 -17.53 2.24
N ALA A 236 2.27 -18.74 1.66
CA ALA A 236 2.55 -19.98 2.37
C ALA A 236 4.02 -20.45 2.28
N LYS A 237 4.93 -19.63 1.73
CA LYS A 237 6.38 -19.90 1.62
C LYS A 237 7.19 -18.83 2.34
#